data_AF-A0A9D8TTM6-F1
#
_entry.id   AF-A0A9D8TTM6-F1
#
_cell.length_a   1.000
_cell.length_b   1.000
_cell.length_c   1.000
_cell.angle_alpha   90.00
_cell.angle_beta   90.00
_cell.angle_gamma   90.00
#
_symmetry.space_group_name_H-M   'P 1'
#
loop_
_entity.id
_entity.type
_entity.pdbx_description
1 polymer ?
#
loop_
_entity_poly.entity_id
_entity_poly.type
_entity_poly.pdbx_seq_one_letter_code
_entity_poly.pdbx_strand_id
1 'polypeptide(L)'
;MTFSHECIVCIVNTGFSDAVMDAAREFGARGGTVIHGRGTASQEAERFFGISIQPDKELVLILVPRELTDPILYALYRAVGLKTPGQGIAFSLPVDQVVGLSPLSLGENEEKKTDGANP
;
A
#
# COMPACT_ATOMS: atom_id res chain seq x y z
N MET A 1 -6.66 -16.23 18.93
CA MET A 1 -6.90 -16.42 17.48
C MET A 1 -5.66 -15.94 16.77
N THR A 2 -5.08 -16.74 15.87
CA THR A 2 -3.89 -16.37 15.09
C THR A 2 -4.32 -16.22 13.64
N PHE A 3 -4.20 -15.01 13.08
CA PHE A 3 -4.55 -14.73 11.68
C PHE A 3 -3.32 -14.93 10.79
N SER A 4 -3.45 -15.61 9.66
CA SER A 4 -2.32 -15.83 8.73
C SER A 4 -2.03 -14.61 7.86
N HIS A 5 -3.03 -13.76 7.64
CA HIS A 5 -2.93 -12.57 6.82
C HIS A 5 -3.48 -11.36 7.56
N GLU A 6 -3.00 -10.18 7.17
CA GLU A 6 -3.60 -8.91 7.55
C GLU A 6 -3.84 -8.04 6.30
N CYS A 7 -4.86 -7.21 6.38
CA CYS A 7 -5.15 -6.19 5.39
C CYS A 7 -4.62 -4.87 5.92
N ILE A 8 -3.59 -4.33 5.28
CA ILE A 8 -3.11 -2.98 5.52
C ILE A 8 -4.03 -2.02 4.75
N VAL A 9 -4.58 -1.05 5.47
CA VAL A 9 -5.34 0.06 4.92
C VAL A 9 -4.48 1.30 5.02
N CYS A 10 -4.10 1.87 3.88
CA CYS A 10 -3.37 3.14 3.82
C CYS A 10 -4.24 4.20 3.16
N ILE A 11 -4.52 5.28 3.88
CA ILE A 11 -5.30 6.42 3.39
C ILE A 11 -4.32 7.53 3.08
N VAL A 12 -4.29 8.03 1.84
CA VAL A 12 -3.38 9.08 1.37
C VAL A 12 -4.11 10.16 0.59
N ASN A 13 -3.45 11.30 0.38
CA ASN A 13 -3.86 12.27 -0.63
C ASN A 13 -3.87 11.62 -2.02
N THR A 14 -4.79 12.06 -2.88
CA THR A 14 -4.89 11.58 -4.27
C THR A 14 -3.55 11.74 -5.01
N GLY A 15 -3.19 10.74 -5.82
CA GLY A 15 -1.93 10.71 -6.57
C GLY A 15 -0.74 10.12 -5.81
N PHE A 16 -0.95 9.57 -4.61
CA PHE A 16 0.09 8.91 -3.82
C PHE A 16 -0.09 7.39 -3.73
N SER A 17 -1.11 6.81 -4.36
CA SER A 17 -1.32 5.34 -4.36
C SER A 17 -0.13 4.54 -4.87
N ASP A 18 0.59 5.06 -5.88
CA ASP A 18 1.77 4.38 -6.43
C ASP A 18 2.93 4.38 -5.44
N ALA A 19 3.17 5.50 -4.76
CA ALA A 19 4.18 5.60 -3.72
C ALA A 19 3.89 4.66 -2.53
N VAL A 20 2.61 4.48 -2.18
CA VAL A 20 2.18 3.47 -1.20
C VAL A 20 2.57 2.07 -1.66
N MET A 21 2.23 1.73 -2.91
CA MET A 21 2.49 0.40 -3.44
C MET A 21 3.98 0.11 -3.63
N ASP A 22 4.78 1.09 -4.02
CA ASP A 22 6.23 0.94 -4.17
C ASP A 22 6.89 0.67 -2.81
N ALA A 23 6.55 1.45 -1.79
CA ALA A 23 7.04 1.22 -0.43
C ALA A 23 6.61 -0.15 0.13
N ALA A 24 5.43 -0.65 -0.21
CA ALA A 24 4.98 -1.97 0.22
C ALA A 24 5.66 -3.12 -0.57
N ARG A 25 5.91 -2.93 -1.87
CA ARG A 25 6.56 -3.92 -2.75
C ARG A 25 7.99 -4.22 -2.33
N GLU A 26 8.71 -3.24 -1.77
CA GLU A 26 10.06 -3.45 -1.20
C GLU A 26 10.11 -4.60 -0.17
N PHE A 27 8.99 -4.88 0.49
CA PHE A 27 8.86 -5.92 1.51
C PHE A 27 8.06 -7.14 1.05
N GLY A 28 7.77 -7.26 -0.24
CA GLY A 28 7.11 -8.45 -0.81
C GLY A 28 5.59 -8.33 -0.99
N ALA A 29 4.99 -7.15 -0.79
CA ALA A 29 3.59 -6.95 -1.17
C ALA A 29 3.42 -7.08 -2.70
N ARG A 30 2.46 -7.89 -3.14
CA ARG A 30 2.29 -8.20 -4.58
C ARG A 30 1.41 -7.20 -5.32
N GLY A 31 0.50 -6.56 -4.61
CA GLY A 31 -0.51 -5.70 -5.19
C GLY A 31 -1.42 -5.14 -4.13
N GLY A 32 -2.32 -4.26 -4.56
CA GLY A 32 -3.31 -3.65 -3.69
C GLY A 32 -4.52 -3.21 -4.50
N THR A 33 -5.59 -2.89 -3.79
CA THR A 33 -6.80 -2.30 -4.36
C THR A 33 -6.85 -0.83 -3.98
N VAL A 34 -7.02 0.05 -4.96
CA VAL A 34 -7.18 1.49 -4.72
C VAL A 34 -8.66 1.85 -4.77
N ILE A 35 -9.15 2.49 -3.73
CA ILE A 35 -10.50 3.03 -3.63
C ILE A 35 -10.40 4.55 -3.54
N HIS A 36 -11.06 5.25 -4.45
CA HIS A 36 -11.17 6.70 -4.40
C HIS A 36 -12.23 7.09 -3.36
N GLY A 37 -11.94 8.13 -2.59
CA GLY A 37 -12.82 8.61 -1.53
C GLY A 37 -12.62 10.09 -1.25
N ARG A 38 -13.32 10.57 -0.24
CA ARG A 38 -13.18 11.93 0.28
C ARG A 38 -12.80 11.89 1.74
N GLY A 39 -11.87 12.74 2.13
CA GLY A 39 -11.47 12.95 3.51
C GLY A 39 -12.44 13.88 4.24
N THR A 40 -12.19 14.03 5.53
CA THR A 40 -12.86 15.04 6.34
C THR A 40 -12.40 16.43 5.92
N ALA A 41 -13.34 17.37 5.77
CA ALA A 41 -13.01 18.78 5.55
C ALA A 41 -12.13 19.29 6.70
N SER A 42 -11.11 20.09 6.39
CA SER A 42 -10.36 20.77 7.45
C SER A 42 -11.23 21.91 8.01
N GLN A 43 -11.36 21.98 9.33
CA GLN A 43 -12.08 23.08 9.99
C GLN A 43 -11.53 24.46 9.59
N GLU A 44 -10.25 24.54 9.23
CA GLU A 44 -9.63 25.77 8.77
C GLU A 44 -10.14 26.21 7.39
N ALA A 45 -10.29 25.29 6.43
CA ALA A 45 -10.81 25.61 5.11
C ALA A 45 -12.28 26.07 5.16
N GLU A 46 -13.09 25.42 6.02
CA GLU A 46 -14.48 25.80 6.27
C GLU A 46 -14.60 27.22 6.83
N ARG A 47 -13.75 27.57 7.82
CA ARG A 47 -13.80 28.89 8.47
C ARG A 47 -13.29 30.01 7.57
N PHE A 48 -12.30 29.75 6.71
CA PHE A 48 -11.65 30.79 5.92
C PHE A 48 -12.42 31.13 4.63
N PHE A 49 -13.02 30.14 3.98
CA PHE A 49 -13.72 30.33 2.71
C PHE A 49 -15.26 30.22 2.81
N GLY A 50 -15.80 29.87 3.99
CA GLY A 50 -17.24 29.67 4.18
C GLY A 50 -17.80 28.47 3.40
N ILE A 51 -16.93 27.60 2.87
CA ILE A 51 -17.28 26.42 2.07
C ILE A 51 -16.62 25.17 2.68
N SER A 52 -17.37 24.07 2.74
CA SER A 52 -16.83 22.77 3.14
C SER A 52 -16.12 22.14 1.95
N ILE A 53 -14.79 22.19 1.97
CA ILE A 53 -13.95 21.51 0.97
C ILE A 53 -13.52 20.17 1.58
N GLN A 54 -14.11 19.10 1.07
CA GLN A 54 -13.66 17.74 1.38
C GLN A 54 -12.48 17.40 0.47
N PRO A 55 -11.29 17.08 1.01
CA PRO A 55 -10.15 16.73 0.19
C PRO A 55 -10.37 15.36 -0.47
N ASP A 56 -9.98 15.20 -1.73
CA ASP A 56 -9.98 13.89 -2.38
C ASP A 56 -8.86 13.01 -1.80
N LYS A 57 -9.20 11.74 -1.53
CA LYS A 57 -8.33 10.75 -0.91
C LYS A 57 -8.32 9.46 -1.72
N GLU A 58 -7.23 8.72 -1.57
CA GLU A 58 -7.11 7.35 -2.05
C GLU A 58 -6.89 6.41 -0.86
N LEU A 59 -7.64 5.32 -0.82
CA LEU A 59 -7.46 4.23 0.13
C LEU A 59 -6.81 3.07 -0.61
N VAL A 60 -5.62 2.67 -0.18
CA VAL A 60 -4.89 1.53 -0.72
C VAL A 60 -5.02 0.37 0.27
N LEU A 61 -5.66 -0.70 -0.19
CA LEU A 61 -5.86 -1.94 0.55
C LEU A 61 -4.81 -2.96 0.09
N ILE A 62 -3.99 -3.45 1.01
CA ILE A 62 -2.89 -4.37 0.72
C ILE A 62 -3.04 -5.60 1.60
N LEU A 63 -3.32 -6.75 0.99
CA LEU A 63 -3.41 -8.02 1.69
C LEU A 63 -2.03 -8.68 1.72
N VAL A 64 -1.53 -8.98 2.91
CA VAL A 64 -0.19 -9.55 3.10
C VAL A 64 -0.18 -10.66 4.15
N PRO A 65 0.78 -11.61 4.07
CA PRO A 65 1.12 -12.47 5.18
C PRO A 65 1.44 -11.64 6.44
N ARG A 66 1.00 -12.13 7.61
CA ARG A 66 1.12 -11.41 8.89
C ARG A 66 2.55 -10.98 9.21
N GLU A 67 3.53 -11.79 8.83
CA GLU A 67 4.96 -11.52 9.05
C GLU A 67 5.47 -10.27 8.29
N LEU A 68 4.77 -9.83 7.24
CA LEU A 68 5.14 -8.67 6.44
C LEU A 68 4.45 -7.37 6.92
N THR A 69 3.47 -7.44 7.82
CA THR A 69 2.68 -6.27 8.21
C THR A 69 3.54 -5.16 8.79
N ASP A 70 4.28 -5.46 9.87
CA ASP A 70 5.08 -4.47 10.59
C ASP A 70 6.10 -3.76 9.70
N PRO A 71 6.97 -4.45 8.94
CA PRO A 71 7.94 -3.77 8.09
C PRO A 71 7.28 -2.89 7.02
N ILE A 72 6.15 -3.32 6.45
CA ILE A 72 5.38 -2.50 5.49
C ILE A 72 4.81 -1.25 6.18
N LEU A 73 4.20 -1.36 7.36
CA LEU A 73 3.68 -0.20 8.09
C LEU A 73 4.77 0.84 8.37
N TYR A 74 5.97 0.39 8.76
CA TYR A 74 7.12 1.30 8.94
C TYR A 74 7.58 1.94 7.63
N ALA A 75 7.58 1.19 6.52
CA ALA A 75 7.92 1.72 5.21
C ALA A 75 6.92 2.79 4.74
N LEU A 76 5.62 2.53 4.89
CA LEU A 76 4.54 3.46 4.58
C LEU A 76 4.65 4.74 5.42
N TYR A 77 4.92 4.61 6.72
CA TYR A 77 5.09 5.79 7.57
C TYR A 77 6.23 6.70 7.10
N ARG A 78 7.34 6.13 6.61
CA ARG A 78 8.46 6.92 6.07
C ARG A 78 8.15 7.52 4.70
N ALA A 79 7.53 6.74 3.80
CA ALA A 79 7.31 7.14 2.42
C ALA A 79 6.14 8.12 2.26
N VAL A 80 5.03 7.87 2.95
CA VAL A 80 3.76 8.57 2.76
C VAL A 80 3.09 9.01 4.07
N GLY A 81 3.80 8.99 5.21
CA GLY A 81 3.22 9.35 6.50
C GLY A 81 2.79 10.83 6.64
N LEU A 82 2.27 11.19 7.81
CA LEU A 82 1.69 12.52 8.10
C LEU A 82 2.59 13.73 7.77
N LYS A 83 3.91 13.55 7.83
CA LYS A 83 4.90 14.62 7.55
C LYS A 83 5.36 14.66 6.08
N THR A 84 4.76 13.86 5.23
CA THR A 84 5.05 13.79 3.79
C THR A 84 3.93 14.47 2.99
N PRO A 85 4.15 14.78 1.70
CA PRO A 85 3.08 15.26 0.82
C PRO A 85 1.86 14.33 0.72
N GLY A 86 2.04 13.02 0.95
CA GLY A 86 0.95 12.04 0.96
C GLY A 86 0.02 12.18 2.17
N GLN A 87 0.50 12.78 3.27
CA GLN A 87 -0.22 12.98 4.53
C GLN A 87 -1.02 11.75 4.98
N GLY A 88 -0.39 10.59 4.85
CA GLY A 88 -1.05 9.32 4.96
C GLY A 88 -1.15 8.79 6.38
N ILE A 89 -2.18 7.97 6.58
CA ILE A 89 -2.39 7.17 7.79
C ILE A 89 -2.50 5.71 7.35
N ALA A 90 -1.78 4.82 8.03
CA ALA A 90 -1.85 3.38 7.77
C ALA A 90 -2.18 2.62 9.05
N PHE A 91 -3.02 1.60 8.93
CA PHE A 91 -3.36 0.65 9.99
C PHE A 91 -3.60 -0.73 9.38
N SER A 92 -3.53 -1.79 10.20
CA SER A 92 -3.85 -3.15 9.75
C SER A 92 -5.12 -3.68 10.41
N LEU A 93 -5.79 -4.58 9.69
CA LEU A 93 -6.95 -5.32 10.15
C LEU A 93 -6.67 -6.82 10.03
N PRO A 94 -7.03 -7.63 11.03
CA PRO A 94 -6.90 -9.08 10.93
C PRO A 94 -7.83 -9.64 9.84
N VAL A 95 -7.35 -10.62 9.08
CA VAL A 95 -8.15 -11.29 8.05
C VAL A 95 -8.35 -12.76 8.44
N ASP A 96 -9.61 -13.14 8.63
CA ASP A 96 -9.98 -14.50 9.07
C ASP A 96 -9.83 -15.55 7.97
N GLN A 97 -10.28 -15.23 6.75
CA GLN A 97 -10.24 -16.14 5.61
C GLN A 97 -9.83 -15.40 4.34
N VAL A 98 -9.08 -16.09 3.50
CA VAL A 98 -8.62 -15.58 2.20
C VAL A 98 -8.84 -16.65 1.14
N VAL A 99 -9.38 -16.27 -0.01
CA VAL A 99 -9.57 -17.13 -1.18
C VAL A 99 -9.10 -16.40 -2.44
N GLY A 100 -8.70 -17.16 -3.47
CA GLY A 100 -8.29 -16.58 -4.76
C GLY A 100 -6.87 -16.02 -4.80
N LEU A 101 -6.05 -16.24 -3.77
CA LEU A 101 -4.61 -15.99 -3.86
C LEU A 101 -3.92 -17.12 -4.62
N SER A 102 -3.19 -16.78 -5.68
CA SER A 102 -2.34 -17.73 -6.39
C SER A 102 -1.09 -18.04 -5.55
N PRO A 103 -0.72 -19.32 -5.33
CA PRO A 103 0.54 -19.69 -4.69
C PRO A 103 1.74 -19.15 -5.47
N LEU A 104 2.82 -18.82 -4.76
CA LEU A 104 4.09 -18.42 -5.35
C LEU A 104 4.65 -19.56 -6.21
N SER A 105 4.74 -19.36 -7.53
CA SER A 105 5.78 -20.02 -8.31
C SER A 105 7.05 -19.20 -8.12
N LEU A 106 7.97 -19.68 -7.28
CA LEU A 106 9.33 -19.17 -7.27
C LEU A 106 9.89 -19.42 -8.68
N GLY A 107 10.12 -18.35 -9.44
CA GLY A 107 10.81 -18.47 -10.72
C GLY A 107 12.19 -19.06 -10.46
N GLU A 108 12.42 -20.27 -10.96
CA GLU A 108 13.76 -20.81 -11.10
C GLU A 108 14.55 -19.80 -11.94
N ASN A 109 15.67 -19.34 -11.41
CA ASN A 109 16.59 -18.45 -12.12
C ASN A 109 16.98 -19.16 -13.43
N GLU A 110 16.53 -18.63 -14.58
CA GLU A 110 17.05 -19.04 -15.87
C GLU A 110 18.55 -18.72 -15.90
N GLU A 111 19.36 -19.77 -15.82
CA GLU A 111 20.78 -19.71 -16.18
C GLU A 111 20.88 -19.13 -17.59
N LYS A 112 21.41 -17.91 -17.69
CA LYS A 112 21.83 -17.33 -18.97
C LYS A 112 22.88 -18.25 -19.59
N LYS A 113 22.45 -19.08 -20.52
CA LYS A 113 23.31 -19.74 -21.50
C LYS A 113 23.99 -18.65 -22.33
N THR A 114 25.23 -18.32 -21.98
CA THR A 114 26.12 -17.54 -22.84
C THR A 114 26.52 -18.43 -24.02
N ASP A 115 25.75 -18.42 -25.09
CA ASP A 115 26.23 -18.85 -26.40
C ASP A 115 27.19 -17.79 -26.93
N GLY A 116 28.46 -17.94 -26.54
CA GLY A 116 29.58 -17.23 -27.12
C GLY A 116 29.97 -17.87 -28.45
N ALA A 117 29.53 -17.23 -29.53
CA ALA A 117 30.15 -17.11 -30.86
C ALA A 117 31.14 -18.20 -31.31
N ASN A 118 30.76 -18.97 -32.33
CA ASN A 118 31.69 -19.68 -33.20
C ASN A 118 31.97 -18.82 -34.46
N PRO A 119 33.23 -18.70 -34.94
CA PRO A 119 33.52 -18.21 -36.29
C PRO A 119 33.13 -19.21 -37.39
#